data_AF-A0A6M3K3L8-F1
#
_entry.id   AF-A0A6M3K3L8-F1
#
_cell.length_a   1.000
_cell.length_b   1.000
_cell.length_c   1.000
_cell.angle_alpha   90.00
_cell.angle_beta   90.00
_cell.angle_gamma   90.00
#
_symmetry.space_group_name_H-M   'P 1'
#
loop_
_entity.id
_entity.type
_entity.pdbx_description
1 polymer ?
#
loop_
_entity_poly.entity_id
_entity_poly.type
_entity_poly.pdbx_seq_one_letter_code
_entity_poly.pdbx_strand_id
1 'polypeptide(L)'
;MFMAISGEIRDREFGKFVDEGGKTAVRTSEEEKHLTMLVAYGTSGNALNRQEYVGWAAPGTATSAAGWRICKLEYNASGMNVSKKWADSNADFDKIWDSKGDYTYG
;
A
#
# COMPACT_ATOMS: atom_id res chain seq x y z
N MET A 1 13.51 58.06 3.32
CA MET A 1 12.13 57.73 2.91
C MET A 1 12.14 57.59 1.40
N PHE A 2 12.16 56.36 0.92
CA PHE A 2 11.91 56.02 -0.49
C PHE A 2 11.00 54.81 -0.44
N MET A 3 9.76 55.02 -0.87
CA MET A 3 8.77 54.00 -1.12
C MET A 3 8.84 53.76 -2.63
N ALA A 4 9.13 52.53 -3.04
CA ALA A 4 9.04 52.12 -4.44
C ALA A 4 8.15 50.87 -4.53
N ILE A 5 7.20 50.97 -5.44
CA ILE A 5 6.08 50.10 -5.76
C ILE A 5 6.48 49.33 -7.03
N SER A 6 6.18 48.03 -7.14
CA SER A 6 5.98 47.26 -8.38
C SER A 6 6.09 45.77 -7.99
N GLY A 7 5.11 44.89 -8.14
CA GLY A 7 4.30 44.63 -9.33
C GLY A 7 4.69 43.24 -9.86
N GLU A 8 3.70 42.33 -9.91
CA GLU A 8 3.68 41.12 -10.77
C GLU A 8 4.70 40.00 -10.42
N ILE A 9 4.48 38.68 -10.60
CA ILE A 9 3.72 37.91 -11.61
C ILE A 9 3.24 36.63 -10.91
N ARG A 10 1.95 36.30 -11.04
CA ARG A 10 1.48 34.92 -10.86
C ARG A 10 1.71 34.22 -12.19
N ASP A 11 2.61 33.25 -12.26
CA ASP A 11 2.50 32.14 -13.21
C ASP A 11 3.33 30.92 -12.79
N ARG A 12 2.60 29.84 -12.50
CA ARG A 12 2.83 28.44 -12.89
C ARG A 12 4.29 28.02 -13.16
N GLU A 13 4.89 27.34 -12.19
CA GLU A 13 5.42 25.96 -12.30
C GLU A 13 6.18 25.59 -11.01
N PHE A 14 5.82 24.43 -10.44
CA PHE A 14 6.48 23.70 -9.34
C PHE A 14 7.57 24.46 -8.55
N GLY A 15 7.13 25.10 -7.46
CA GLY A 15 7.96 25.86 -6.55
C GLY A 15 9.16 25.08 -6.01
N LYS A 16 10.33 25.32 -6.60
CA LYS A 16 11.62 25.10 -5.93
C LYS A 16 11.89 26.33 -5.07
N PHE A 17 11.64 26.20 -3.77
CA PHE A 17 12.11 27.19 -2.80
C PHE A 17 13.58 26.88 -2.51
N VAL A 18 14.46 27.80 -2.90
CA VAL A 18 15.88 27.80 -2.54
C VAL A 18 16.00 28.64 -1.28
N ASP A 19 16.57 28.10 -0.21
CA ASP A 19 16.87 28.90 0.98
C ASP A 19 18.06 29.84 0.71
N GLU A 20 18.17 30.91 1.51
CA GLU A 20 19.23 31.93 1.37
C GLU A 20 20.65 31.40 1.68
N GLY A 21 20.79 30.10 1.97
CA GLY A 21 22.07 29.41 2.19
C GLY A 21 22.52 28.53 1.02
N GLY A 22 21.82 28.54 -0.11
CA GLY A 22 22.15 27.69 -1.25
C GLY A 22 21.94 26.18 -0.98
N LYS A 23 21.21 25.83 0.08
CA LYS A 23 20.82 24.46 0.35
C LYS A 23 19.56 24.18 -0.44
N THR A 24 19.69 23.39 -1.50
CA THR A 24 18.55 22.73 -2.12
C THR A 24 17.97 21.75 -1.10
N ALA A 25 17.00 22.20 -0.32
CA ALA A 25 16.14 21.29 0.41
C ALA A 25 15.36 20.48 -0.63
N VAL A 26 15.89 19.31 -1.01
CA VAL A 26 15.08 18.29 -1.64
C VAL A 26 13.99 17.97 -0.64
N ARG A 27 12.78 18.46 -0.90
CA ARG A 27 11.59 17.90 -0.26
C ARG A 27 11.55 16.47 -0.76
N THR A 28 12.04 15.53 0.04
CA THR A 28 11.75 14.12 -0.15
C THR A 28 10.24 14.02 -0.02
N SER A 29 9.54 14.07 -1.16
CA SER A 29 8.12 13.82 -1.24
C SER A 29 7.89 12.48 -0.54
N GLU A 30 7.02 12.49 0.46
CA GLU A 30 6.50 11.35 1.20
C GLU A 30 6.85 10.02 0.54
N GLU A 31 7.90 9.40 1.08
CA GLU A 31 8.05 7.96 1.26
C GLU A 31 6.97 7.16 0.51
N GLU A 32 7.23 6.84 -0.76
CA GLU A 32 6.42 5.84 -1.46
C GLU A 32 6.42 4.63 -0.55
N LYS A 33 5.27 4.33 0.04
CA LYS A 33 5.15 3.34 1.11
C LYS A 33 5.31 1.97 0.45
N HIS A 34 6.56 1.57 0.23
CA HIS A 34 6.92 0.33 -0.44
C HIS A 34 6.59 -0.81 0.50
N LEU A 35 5.46 -1.48 0.25
CA LEU A 35 5.10 -2.69 0.99
C LEU A 35 5.73 -3.90 0.31
N THR A 36 6.14 -4.87 1.11
CA THR A 36 6.38 -6.22 0.58
C THR A 36 5.03 -6.90 0.35
N MET A 37 4.94 -7.71 -0.69
CA MET A 37 3.74 -8.45 -1.04
C MET A 37 4.06 -9.95 -1.04
N LEU A 38 3.23 -10.73 -0.36
CA LEU A 38 3.25 -12.18 -0.43
C LEU A 38 1.95 -12.69 -1.04
N VAL A 39 2.08 -13.75 -1.83
CA VAL A 39 0.96 -14.46 -2.44
C VAL A 39 1.07 -15.93 -2.07
N ALA A 40 -0.02 -16.52 -1.60
CA ALA A 40 -0.13 -17.95 -1.35
C ALA A 40 -1.31 -18.53 -2.13
N TYR A 41 -1.05 -19.61 -2.85
CA TYR A 41 -2.07 -20.37 -3.57
C TYR A 41 -2.46 -21.60 -2.76
N GLY A 42 -3.76 -21.78 -2.56
CA GLY A 42 -4.34 -22.97 -1.99
C GLY A 42 -4.14 -24.15 -2.93
N THR A 43 -3.80 -25.31 -2.37
CA THR A 43 -3.55 -26.56 -3.09
C THR A 43 -4.84 -27.33 -3.40
N SER A 44 -6.01 -26.69 -3.33
CA SER A 44 -7.27 -27.34 -3.64
C SER A 44 -7.22 -27.85 -5.08
N GLY A 45 -7.22 -29.18 -5.28
CA GLY A 45 -7.25 -29.80 -6.61
C GLY A 45 -8.50 -29.50 -7.44
N ASN A 46 -9.38 -28.62 -6.94
CA ASN A 46 -10.54 -28.09 -7.62
C ASN A 46 -10.24 -26.64 -8.07
N ALA A 47 -10.16 -26.44 -9.39
CA ALA A 47 -9.92 -25.14 -10.01
C ALA A 47 -10.95 -24.06 -9.63
N LEU A 48 -12.16 -24.48 -9.19
CA LEU A 48 -13.25 -23.60 -8.79
C LEU A 48 -13.11 -23.11 -7.33
N ASN A 49 -12.29 -23.78 -6.52
CA ASN A 49 -12.07 -23.45 -5.10
C ASN A 49 -10.65 -22.95 -4.84
N ARG A 50 -10.01 -22.36 -5.85
CA ARG A 50 -8.66 -21.81 -5.74
C ARG A 50 -8.65 -20.67 -4.72
N GLN A 51 -8.18 -20.97 -3.51
CA GLN A 51 -7.99 -19.96 -2.48
C GLN A 51 -6.68 -19.22 -2.79
N GLU A 52 -6.75 -17.94 -3.10
CA GLU A 52 -5.55 -17.12 -3.22
C GLU A 52 -5.55 -16.10 -2.09
N TYR A 53 -4.48 -16.12 -1.28
CA TYR A 53 -4.27 -15.17 -0.21
C TYR A 53 -3.21 -14.17 -0.67
N VAL A 54 -3.46 -12.89 -0.44
CA VAL A 54 -2.50 -11.82 -0.73
C VAL A 54 -2.30 -11.02 0.55
N GLY A 55 -1.03 -10.84 0.92
CA GLY A 55 -0.62 -10.14 2.12
C GLY A 55 0.29 -8.98 1.78
N TRP A 56 0.13 -7.87 2.49
CA TRP A 56 1.04 -6.73 2.40
C TRP A 56 1.54 -6.34 3.79
N ALA A 57 2.82 -6.04 3.90
CA ALA A 57 3.44 -5.58 5.13
C ALA A 57 4.62 -4.63 4.84
N ALA A 58 5.11 -3.95 5.87
CA ALA A 58 6.37 -3.21 5.74
C ALA A 58 7.53 -4.16 5.38
N PRO A 59 8.52 -3.74 4.58
CA PRO A 59 9.67 -4.57 4.24
C PRO A 59 10.39 -5.04 5.51
N GLY A 60 10.76 -6.31 5.56
CA GLY A 60 11.39 -6.92 6.74
C GLY A 60 10.43 -7.42 7.82
N THR A 61 9.11 -7.22 7.69
CA THR A 61 8.14 -7.84 8.58
C THR A 61 8.21 -9.36 8.46
N ALA A 62 8.42 -10.07 9.57
CA ALA A 62 8.41 -11.53 9.59
C ALA A 62 7.01 -12.07 9.32
N THR A 63 6.90 -13.23 8.66
CA THR A 63 5.60 -13.87 8.37
C THR A 63 4.87 -14.33 9.64
N SER A 64 5.63 -14.58 10.70
CA SER A 64 5.17 -14.99 12.02
C SER A 64 4.88 -13.81 12.97
N ALA A 65 5.08 -12.56 12.51
CA ALA A 65 4.82 -11.36 13.30
C ALA A 65 3.56 -10.64 12.81
N ALA A 66 2.88 -9.94 13.73
CA ALA A 66 1.80 -9.03 13.39
C ALA A 66 2.38 -7.82 12.64
N GLY A 67 1.67 -7.35 11.61
CA GLY A 67 2.18 -6.32 10.71
C GLY A 67 1.72 -6.48 9.27
N TRP A 68 0.93 -7.51 8.99
CA TRP A 68 0.34 -7.80 7.69
C TRP A 68 -1.10 -7.33 7.66
N ARG A 69 -1.54 -6.84 6.50
CA ARG A 69 -2.95 -6.90 6.10
C ARG A 69 -3.10 -8.00 5.08
N ILE A 70 -4.18 -8.79 5.18
CA ILE A 70 -4.36 -9.99 4.37
C ILE A 70 -5.74 -9.96 3.73
N CYS A 71 -5.81 -10.23 2.43
CA CYS A 71 -7.07 -10.50 1.75
C CYS A 71 -7.08 -11.87 1.10
N LYS A 72 -8.28 -12.40 0.89
CA LYS A 72 -8.56 -13.58 0.10
C LYS A 72 -9.25 -13.18 -1.19
N LEU A 73 -8.76 -13.71 -2.30
CA LEU A 73 -9.36 -13.57 -3.62
C LEU A 73 -10.28 -14.76 -3.87
N GLU A 74 -11.51 -14.47 -4.33
CA GLU A 74 -12.48 -15.48 -4.74
C GLU A 74 -12.67 -15.44 -6.26
N TYR A 75 -12.82 -16.61 -6.85
CA TYR A 75 -12.93 -16.79 -8.29
C TYR A 75 -14.28 -17.42 -8.64
N ASN A 76 -14.84 -17.04 -9.78
CA ASN A 76 -16.02 -17.71 -10.32
C ASN A 76 -15.62 -19.00 -11.07
N ALA A 77 -16.61 -19.71 -11.59
CA ALA A 77 -16.38 -20.96 -12.31
C ALA A 77 -15.57 -20.83 -13.61
N SER A 78 -15.47 -19.61 -14.15
CA SER A 78 -14.65 -19.29 -15.32
C SER A 78 -13.21 -18.89 -14.94
N GLY A 79 -12.85 -18.96 -13.66
CA GLY A 79 -11.53 -18.59 -13.16
C GLY A 79 -11.29 -17.07 -13.09
N MET A 80 -12.33 -16.24 -13.22
CA MET A 80 -12.22 -14.79 -13.06
C MET A 80 -12.33 -14.42 -11.59
N ASN A 81 -11.48 -13.52 -11.11
CA ASN A 81 -11.63 -12.95 -9.78
C ASN A 81 -12.92 -12.14 -9.72
N VAL A 82 -13.78 -12.46 -8.75
CA VAL A 82 -15.07 -11.79 -8.56
C VAL A 82 -15.17 -11.08 -7.22
N SER A 83 -14.29 -11.39 -6.26
CA SER A 83 -14.30 -10.74 -4.96
C SER A 83 -12.92 -10.72 -4.31
N LYS A 84 -12.72 -9.70 -3.48
CA LYS A 84 -11.62 -9.55 -2.53
C LYS A 84 -12.21 -9.34 -1.15
N LYS A 85 -11.98 -10.28 -0.25
CA LYS A 85 -12.44 -10.23 1.14
C LYS A 85 -11.25 -10.01 2.07
N TRP A 86 -11.42 -9.18 3.08
CA TRP A 86 -10.34 -8.88 4.02
C TRP A 86 -10.41 -9.81 5.23
N ALA A 87 -9.25 -10.16 5.79
CA ALA A 87 -9.16 -10.91 7.04
C ALA A 87 -9.80 -10.12 8.18
N ASP A 88 -10.67 -10.78 8.94
CA ASP A 88 -11.52 -10.19 9.97
C ASP A 88 -12.30 -8.95 9.51
N SER A 89 -12.62 -8.89 8.21
CA SER A 89 -13.36 -7.80 7.57
C SER A 89 -12.70 -6.41 7.69
N ASN A 90 -11.39 -6.34 7.91
CA ASN A 90 -10.64 -5.09 7.96
C ASN A 90 -9.28 -5.18 7.24
N ALA A 91 -8.78 -4.02 6.80
CA ALA A 91 -7.53 -3.90 6.03
C ALA A 91 -6.34 -3.44 6.88
N ASP A 92 -6.41 -3.65 8.20
CA ASP A 92 -5.40 -3.19 9.15
C ASP A 92 -4.14 -4.07 9.11
N PHE A 93 -3.01 -3.49 9.51
CA PHE A 93 -1.70 -4.16 9.52
C PHE A 93 -1.42 -4.84 10.86
N ASP A 94 -2.35 -5.69 11.30
CA ASP A 94 -2.36 -6.34 12.61
C ASP A 94 -2.41 -7.88 12.47
N LYS A 95 -2.41 -8.41 11.25
CA LYS A 95 -2.47 -9.85 10.97
C LYS A 95 -1.08 -10.48 10.88
N ILE A 96 -1.04 -11.79 11.05
CA ILE A 96 0.13 -12.66 10.93
C ILE A 96 -0.03 -13.50 9.65
N TRP A 97 0.94 -13.43 8.74
CA TRP A 97 0.86 -14.14 7.45
C TRP A 97 0.77 -15.66 7.57
N ASP A 98 1.45 -16.24 8.56
CA ASP A 98 1.45 -17.68 8.76
C ASP A 98 0.05 -18.21 9.13
N SER A 99 -0.76 -17.40 9.82
CA SER A 99 -2.16 -17.67 10.20
C SER A 99 -3.20 -17.29 9.15
N LYS A 100 -2.80 -16.97 7.91
CA LYS A 100 -3.73 -16.57 6.82
C LYS A 100 -4.92 -17.53 6.59
N GLY A 101 -4.77 -18.82 6.92
CA GLY A 101 -5.85 -19.80 6.76
C GLY A 101 -6.90 -19.75 7.88
N ASP A 102 -6.59 -19.12 9.01
CA ASP A 102 -7.37 -19.18 10.24
C ASP A 102 -8.33 -18.00 10.42
N TYR A 103 -8.15 -16.94 9.63
CA TYR A 103 -9.00 -15.74 9.70
C TYR A 103 -10.38 -15.93 9.07
N THR A 104 -11.35 -15.16 9.54
CA THR A 104 -12.64 -15.04 8.86
C THR A 104 -12.52 -14.01 7.74
N TYR A 105 -13.15 -14.25 6.60
CA TYR A 105 -13.05 -13.36 5.44
C TYR A 105 -14.41 -12.79 5.07
N GLY A 106 -14.53 -11.46 5.06
CA GLY A 106 -15.76 -10.72 4.74
C GLY A 106 -15.50 -9.46 3.93
#